data_AF-A0A1V4YD99-F1
#
_entry.id   AF-A0A1V4YD99-F1
#
_cell.length_a   1.000
_cell.length_b   1.000
_cell.length_c   1.000
_cell.angle_alpha   90.00
_cell.angle_beta   90.00
_cell.angle_gamma   90.00
#
_symmetry.space_group_name_H-M   'P 1'
#
loop_
_entity.id
_entity.type
_entity.pdbx_description
1 polymer ?
#
loop_
_entity_poly.entity_id
_entity_poly.type
_entity_poly.pdbx_seq_one_letter_code
_entity_poly.pdbx_strand_id
1 'polypeptide(L)' 'MIRNMKHTSIEIMAGESVTWRNLQRKKVPIIVVSKEGMWEPQTVYYDRIFSYTFDKPGTYTFMLEGTHISGTVVVV' A
#
# COMPACT_ATOMS: atom_id res chain seq x y z
N MET A 1 -4.09 -8.83 -8.90
CA MET A 1 -5.26 -9.16 -8.05
C MET A 1 -5.67 -7.90 -7.29
N ILE A 2 -6.94 -7.48 -7.33
CA ILE A 2 -7.41 -6.30 -6.57
C ILE A 2 -8.10 -6.80 -5.29
N ARG A 3 -7.57 -6.48 -4.09
CA ARG A 3 -8.18 -6.83 -2.79
C ARG A 3 -8.70 -5.58 -2.08
N ASN A 4 -9.89 -5.68 -1.47
CA ASN A 4 -10.44 -4.63 -0.61
C ASN A 4 -9.66 -4.58 0.71
N MET A 5 -9.11 -3.42 1.07
CA MET A 5 -8.19 -3.26 2.21
C MET A 5 -8.93 -3.07 3.54
N LYS A 6 -9.28 -4.17 4.21
CA LYS A 6 -9.49 -4.20 5.66
C LYS A 6 -8.69 -5.41 6.18
N HIS A 7 -7.57 -5.14 6.86
CA HIS A 7 -6.58 -6.13 7.30
C HIS A 7 -6.19 -7.14 6.21
N THR A 8 -5.40 -6.68 5.24
CA THR A 8 -4.94 -7.50 4.13
C THR A 8 -3.45 -7.74 4.25
N SER A 9 -3.06 -9.01 4.26
CA SER A 9 -1.71 -9.45 3.93
C SER A 9 -1.68 -9.85 2.44
N ILE A 10 -0.62 -9.47 1.74
CA ILE A 10 -0.32 -9.94 0.39
C ILE A 10 1.08 -10.52 0.39
N GLU A 11 1.23 -11.67 -0.27
CA GLU A 11 2.52 -12.29 -0.54
C GLU A 11 2.90 -12.01 -1.99
N ILE A 12 4.15 -11.59 -2.21
CA ILE A 12 4.74 -11.27 -3.52
C ILE A 12 6.17 -11.82 -3.59
N MET A 13 6.70 -12.00 -4.80
CA MET A 13 8.10 -12.34 -4.99
C MET A 13 8.99 -11.08 -4.92
N ALA A 14 10.24 -11.25 -4.49
CA ALA A 14 11.23 -10.18 -4.62
C ALA A 14 11.34 -9.68 -6.07
N GLY A 15 11.31 -8.36 -6.25
CA GLY A 15 11.28 -7.67 -7.55
C GLY A 15 9.86 -7.37 -8.05
N GLU A 16 8.80 -7.80 -7.37
CA GLU A 16 7.42 -7.44 -7.72
C GLU A 16 7.00 -6.09 -7.10
N SER A 17 6.01 -5.46 -7.74
CA SER A 17 5.43 -4.20 -7.28
C SER A 17 4.05 -4.40 -6.65
N VAL A 18 3.79 -3.64 -5.58
CA VAL A 18 2.44 -3.46 -5.04
C VAL A 18 1.91 -2.11 -5.51
N THR A 19 0.67 -2.09 -6.00
CA THR A 19 -0.02 -0.87 -6.44
C THR A 19 -1.21 -0.58 -5.55
N TRP A 20 -1.23 0.62 -4.96
CA TRP A 20 -2.38 1.18 -4.27
C TRP A 20 -3.16 2.07 -5.24
N ARG A 21 -4.44 1.78 -5.46
CA ARG A 21 -5.36 2.61 -6.25
C ARG A 21 -6.46 3.16 -5.36
N ASN A 22 -6.67 4.46 -5.38
CA ASN A 22 -7.76 5.07 -4.61
C ASN A 22 -9.09 4.96 -5.37
N LEU A 23 -9.93 4.02 -4.93
CA LEU A 23 -11.28 3.79 -5.46
C LEU A 23 -12.37 4.10 -4.44
N GLN A 24 -12.06 4.93 -3.43
CA GLN A 24 -13.04 5.30 -2.42
C GLN A 24 -14.26 5.99 -3.05
N ARG A 25 -15.47 5.61 -2.61
CA ARG A 25 -16.72 6.21 -3.11
C ARG A 25 -16.75 7.73 -2.92
N LYS A 26 -16.27 8.19 -1.76
CA LYS A 26 -16.01 9.61 -1.52
C LYS A 26 -14.69 9.94 -2.21
N LYS A 27 -14.70 10.88 -3.16
CA LYS A 27 -13.53 11.29 -3.95
C LYS A 27 -12.52 12.12 -3.14
N VAL A 28 -12.12 11.63 -1.97
CA VAL A 28 -11.10 12.22 -1.12
C VAL A 28 -9.76 11.51 -1.37
N PRO A 29 -8.62 12.22 -1.27
CA PRO A 29 -7.32 11.57 -1.33
C PRO A 29 -7.10 10.62 -0.15
N ILE A 30 -6.24 9.63 -0.35
CA ILE A 30 -5.66 8.81 0.72
C ILE A 30 -4.17 9.09 0.79
N ILE A 31 -3.55 8.92 1.95
CA ILE A 31 -2.10 9.05 2.12
C ILE A 31 -1.55 7.69 2.54
N VAL A 32 -0.70 7.09 1.70
CA VAL A 32 -0.08 5.78 1.95
C VAL A 32 1.28 5.99 2.62
N VAL A 33 1.44 5.44 3.82
CA VAL A 33 2.65 5.59 4.64
C VAL A 33 3.31 4.23 4.83
N SER A 34 4.61 4.14 4.54
CA SER A 34 5.46 3.01 4.92
C SER A 34 5.81 3.12 6.40
N LYS A 35 5.61 2.06 7.20
CA LYS A 35 6.08 2.05 8.59
C LYS A 35 7.58 1.89 8.71
N GLU A 36 8.20 1.23 7.73
CA GLU A 36 9.65 1.01 7.67
C GLU A 36 10.40 2.15 6.96
N GLY A 37 9.74 3.26 6.62
CA GLY A 37 10.38 4.42 5.98
C GLY A 37 10.92 4.15 4.57
N MET A 38 10.34 3.18 3.83
CA MET A 38 10.79 2.84 2.46
C MET A 38 10.43 3.91 1.43
N TRP A 39 9.42 4.73 1.72
CA TRP A 39 9.01 5.86 0.89
C TRP A 39 8.43 6.97 1.76
N GLU A 40 8.53 8.21 1.28
CA GLU A 40 7.86 9.37 1.85
C GLU A 40 6.33 9.27 1.71
N PRO A 41 5.51 9.77 2.65
CA PRO A 41 4.05 9.70 2.57
C PRO A 41 3.48 10.07 1.19
N GLN A 42 2.74 9.15 0.58
CA GLN A 42 2.24 9.32 -0.80
C GLN A 42 0.76 9.66 -0.83
N THR A 43 0.42 10.83 -1.36
CA THR A 43 -0.98 11.24 -1.57
C THR A 43 -1.51 10.64 -2.87
N VAL A 44 -2.55 9.81 -2.77
CA VAL A 44 -3.21 9.15 -3.90
C VAL A 44 -4.63 9.71 -4.06
N TYR A 45 -4.82 10.57 -5.06
CA TYR A 45 -6.13 11.10 -5.42
C TYR A 45 -7.06 10.03 -6.01
N TYR A 46 -8.37 10.30 -6.03
CA TYR A 46 -9.35 9.39 -6.61
C TYR A 46 -8.95 8.98 -8.04
N ASP A 47 -9.03 7.69 -8.32
CA ASP A 47 -8.64 7.04 -9.57
C ASP A 47 -7.16 7.16 -9.96
N ARG A 48 -6.31 7.65 -9.04
CA ARG A 48 -4.86 7.61 -9.18
C ARG A 48 -4.27 6.40 -8.47
N ILE A 49 -3.02 6.12 -8.83
CA ILE A 49 -2.24 5.00 -8.32
C ILE A 49 -0.93 5.49 -7.70
N PHE A 50 -0.45 4.74 -6.71
CA PHE A 50 0.93 4.72 -6.26
C PHE A 50 1.42 3.28 -6.34
N SER A 51 2.65 3.07 -6.81
CA SER A 51 3.27 1.73 -6.86
C SER A 51 4.67 1.76 -6.24
N TYR A 52 5.03 0.67 -5.58
CA TYR A 52 6.36 0.48 -5.01
C TYR A 52 6.85 -0.95 -5.27
N THR A 53 8.11 -1.09 -5.69
CA THR A 53 8.76 -2.39 -5.95
C THR A 53 9.52 -2.84 -4.71
N PHE A 54 9.33 -4.11 -4.34
CA PHE A 54 9.99 -4.70 -3.18
C PHE A 54 11.09 -5.65 -3.62
N ASP A 55 12.34 -5.21 -3.58
CA ASP A 55 13.48 -5.99 -4.09
C ASP A 55 14.10 -6.97 -3.08
N LYS A 56 13.67 -6.92 -1.81
CA LYS A 56 14.28 -7.70 -0.72
C LYS A 56 13.22 -8.53 -0.01
N PRO A 57 13.48 -9.82 0.27
CA PRO A 57 12.62 -10.63 1.12
C PRO A 57 12.46 -10.00 2.50
N GLY A 58 11.26 -10.10 3.05
CA GLY A 58 10.93 -9.48 4.32
C GLY A 58 9.43 -9.30 4.52
N THR A 59 9.06 -8.78 5.69
CA THR A 59 7.69 -8.40 6.01
C THR A 59 7.64 -6.89 6.20
N TYR A 60 6.81 -6.23 5.40
CA TYR A 60 6.70 -4.78 5.35
C TYR A 60 5.29 -4.33 5.67
N THR A 61 5.13 -3.19 6.34
CA THR A 61 3.84 -2.71 6.80
C THR A 61 3.55 -1.32 6.25
N PHE A 62 2.34 -1.13 5.75
CA PHE A 62 1.86 0.19 5.38
C PHE A 62 0.58 0.54 6.14
N MET A 63 0.26 1.83 6.18
CA MET A 63 -1.01 2.32 6.67
C MET A 63 -1.55 3.47 5.83
N LEU A 64 -2.85 3.70 5.92
CA LEU A 64 -3.47 4.91 5.39
C LEU A 64 -3.58 5.94 6.51
N GLU A 65 -2.89 7.06 6.35
CA GLU A 65 -2.85 8.13 7.36
C GLU A 65 -4.27 8.64 7.69
N GLY A 66 -4.50 8.97 8.96
CA GLY A 66 -5.81 9.43 9.43
C GLY A 66 -6.90 8.34 9.49
N THR A 67 -6.53 7.07 9.32
CA THR A 67 -7.45 5.92 9.41
C THR A 67 -6.89 4.79 10.26
N HIS A 68 -7.72 3.79 10.56
CA HIS A 68 -7.30 2.53 11.20
C HIS A 68 -6.91 1.44 10.17
N ILE A 69 -6.79 1.79 8.88
CA ILE A 69 -6.51 0.83 7.82
C ILE A 69 -4.99 0.64 7.71
N SER A 70 -4.56 -0.60 7.87
CA SER A 70 -3.19 -1.06 7.61
C SER A 70 -3.18 -2.35 6.80
N GLY A 71 -2.02 -2.64 6.21
CA GLY A 71 -1.77 -3.88 5.50
C GLY A 71 -0.30 -4.30 5.59
N THR A 72 -0.06 -5.55 5.23
CA THR A 72 1.26 -6.18 5.27
C THR A 72 1.60 -6.73 3.89
N VAL A 73 2.85 -6.53 3.45
CA VAL A 73 3.43 -7.11 2.26
C VAL A 73 4.51 -8.08 2.70
N VAL A 74 4.30 -9.36 2.46
CA VAL A 74 5.29 -10.43 2.68
C VAL A 74 6.00 -10.66 1.36
N VAL A 75 7.30 -10.47 1.35
CA VAL A 75 8.15 -10.65 0.17
C VAL A 75 8.97 -11.92 0.39
N VAL A 76 8.80 -12.88 -0.51
CA VAL A 76 9.47 -14.19 -0.48
C VAL A 76 10.52 -14.31 -1.56
#